data_AF-A0A8T4LAH1-F1
#
_entry.id   AF-A0A8T4LAH1-F1
#
_cell.length_a   1.000
_cell.length_b   1.000
_cell.length_c   1.000
_cell.angle_alpha   90.00
_cell.angle_beta   90.00
_cell.angle_gamma   90.00
#
_symmetry.space_group_name_H-M   'P 1'
#
loop_
_entity.id
_entity.type
_entity.pdbx_description
1 polymer ?
#
loop_
_entity_poly.entity_id
_entity_poly.type
_entity_poly.pdbx_seq_one_letter_code
_entity_poly.pdbx_strand_id
1 'polypeptide(L)'
;MRRNFKVPHASDRTHKVYRKFHYTPKIRLDILTAVALVLAFIGIYIIIPTPSDAVEVAALSGFFTGIFDISFGASLIYALVFYKAIGVALLSAGLLFGGIIVRAAIEKRVGDLVDRIKT
;
A
#
# COMPACT_ATOMS: atom_id res chain seq x y z
N MET A 1 24.37 -48.40 -9.77
CA MET A 1 24.69 -47.41 -10.84
C MET A 1 23.95 -46.11 -10.56
N ARG A 2 24.62 -45.08 -10.02
CA ARG A 2 24.06 -43.73 -9.85
C ARG A 2 24.62 -42.83 -10.94
N ARG A 3 23.77 -42.30 -11.82
CA ARG A 3 24.18 -41.29 -12.81
C ARG A 3 24.27 -39.95 -12.11
N ASN A 4 25.50 -39.50 -11.84
CA ASN A 4 25.79 -38.14 -11.41
C ASN A 4 25.53 -37.20 -12.60
N PHE A 5 24.43 -36.46 -12.55
CA PHE A 5 24.17 -35.35 -13.47
C PHE A 5 25.09 -34.19 -13.07
N LYS A 6 26.31 -34.15 -13.61
CA LYS A 6 27.15 -32.94 -13.56
C LYS A 6 26.60 -31.97 -14.60
N VAL A 7 25.86 -30.96 -14.14
CA VAL A 7 25.49 -29.83 -14.98
C VAL A 7 26.77 -29.07 -15.31
N PRO A 8 27.16 -28.94 -16.59
CA PRO A 8 28.38 -28.23 -16.94
C PRO A 8 28.21 -26.75 -16.60
N HIS A 9 29.26 -26.17 -16.02
CA HIS A 9 29.45 -24.72 -15.89
C HIS A 9 29.56 -24.11 -17.30
N ALA A 10 28.42 -23.94 -17.96
CA ALA A 10 28.31 -23.13 -19.16
C ALA A 10 28.15 -21.68 -18.70
N SER A 11 29.14 -20.85 -19.05
CA SER A 11 29.20 -19.40 -18.87
C SER A 11 28.16 -18.70 -19.76
N ASP A 12 26.90 -19.05 -19.57
CA ASP A 12 25.86 -18.71 -20.51
C ASP A 12 24.84 -17.77 -19.87
N ARG A 13 24.48 -16.71 -20.60
CA ARG A 13 23.62 -15.62 -20.12
C ARG A 13 22.29 -16.13 -19.53
N THR A 14 21.88 -17.33 -19.90
CA THR A 14 20.70 -18.06 -19.44
C THR A 14 20.71 -18.37 -17.94
N HIS A 15 21.87 -18.60 -17.30
CA HIS A 15 21.92 -18.85 -15.85
C HIS A 15 21.63 -17.60 -15.01
N LYS A 16 21.97 -16.40 -15.51
CA LYS A 16 21.60 -15.12 -14.86
C LYS A 16 20.10 -14.83 -15.01
N VAL A 17 19.48 -15.30 -16.08
CA VAL A 17 18.05 -15.15 -16.35
C VAL A 17 17.26 -15.99 -15.34
N TYR A 18 17.58 -17.27 -15.15
CA TYR A 18 16.85 -18.15 -14.21
C TYR A 18 16.90 -17.68 -12.75
N ARG A 19 18.01 -17.08 -12.29
CA ARG A 19 18.10 -16.54 -10.92
C ARG A 19 17.28 -15.27 -10.72
N LYS A 20 17.00 -14.50 -11.78
CA LYS A 20 16.26 -13.23 -11.71
C LYS A 20 14.73 -13.43 -11.63
N PHE A 21 14.22 -14.58 -12.10
CA PHE A 21 12.77 -14.85 -12.18
C PHE A 21 12.17 -15.56 -10.96
N HIS A 22 12.97 -16.18 -10.09
CA HIS A 22 12.45 -16.99 -8.97
C HIS A 22 12.56 -16.35 -7.58
N TYR A 23 13.13 -15.16 -7.48
CA TYR A 23 13.08 -14.34 -6.26
C TYR A 23 12.26 -13.06 -6.51
N THR A 24 11.07 -13.19 -7.09
CA THR A 24 10.03 -12.18 -6.81
C THR A 24 9.50 -12.54 -5.42
N PRO A 25 9.73 -11.72 -4.38
CA PRO A 25 9.24 -12.03 -3.05
C PRO A 25 7.72 -11.88 -3.07
N LYS A 26 6.99 -12.95 -3.42
CA LYS A 26 5.52 -13.02 -3.33
C LYS A 26 5.03 -12.46 -2.00
N ILE A 27 5.75 -12.80 -0.92
CA ILE A 27 5.51 -12.33 0.45
C ILE A 27 5.51 -10.79 0.57
N ARG A 28 6.41 -10.06 -0.11
CA ARG A 28 6.42 -8.58 -0.04
C ARG A 28 5.25 -7.96 -0.79
N LEU A 29 4.83 -8.55 -1.91
CA LEU A 29 3.68 -8.04 -2.68
C LEU A 29 2.37 -8.27 -1.92
N ASP A 30 2.23 -9.41 -1.24
CA ASP A 30 1.06 -9.75 -0.46
C ASP A 30 0.89 -8.82 0.75
N ILE A 31 1.98 -8.54 1.49
CA ILE A 31 1.96 -7.61 2.62
C ILE A 31 1.65 -6.18 2.15
N LEU A 32 2.26 -5.71 1.06
CA LEU A 32 1.97 -4.38 0.51
C LEU A 32 0.51 -4.24 0.07
N THR A 33 -0.07 -5.29 -0.48
CA THR A 33 -1.49 -5.31 -0.87
C THR A 33 -2.40 -5.23 0.35
N ALA A 34 -2.10 -6.00 1.39
CA ALA A 34 -2.84 -5.92 2.65
C ALA A 34 -2.75 -4.53 3.28
N VAL A 35 -1.54 -3.93 3.32
CA VAL A 35 -1.33 -2.57 3.84
C VAL A 35 -2.09 -1.54 3.02
N ALA A 36 -2.01 -1.59 1.68
CA ALA A 36 -2.73 -0.67 0.80
C ALA A 36 -4.24 -0.70 1.05
N LEU A 37 -4.78 -1.92 1.19
CA LEU A 37 -6.20 -2.14 1.41
C LEU A 37 -6.62 -1.64 2.80
N VAL A 38 -5.90 -1.99 3.86
CA VAL A 38 -6.16 -1.51 5.22
C VAL A 38 -6.13 0.01 5.29
N LEU A 39 -5.12 0.66 4.71
CA LEU A 39 -5.03 2.12 4.68
C LEU A 39 -6.21 2.77 3.95
N ALA A 40 -6.61 2.20 2.80
CA ALA A 40 -7.77 2.69 2.06
C ALA A 40 -9.07 2.52 2.85
N PHE A 41 -9.28 1.37 3.49
CA PHE A 41 -10.48 1.12 4.31
C PHE A 41 -10.56 2.04 5.52
N ILE A 42 -9.45 2.22 6.25
CA ILE A 42 -9.40 3.16 7.39
C ILE A 42 -9.62 4.59 6.90
N GLY A 43 -8.99 4.98 5.79
CA GLY A 43 -9.19 6.31 5.20
C GLY A 43 -10.65 6.58 4.84
N ILE A 44 -11.32 5.63 4.18
CA ILE A 44 -12.76 5.73 3.85
C ILE A 44 -13.61 5.81 5.11
N TYR A 45 -13.34 4.97 6.10
CA TYR A 45 -14.06 4.97 7.38
C TYR A 45 -13.98 6.32 8.08
N ILE A 46 -12.81 6.95 8.11
CA ILE A 46 -12.60 8.27 8.71
C ILE A 46 -13.28 9.39 7.90
N ILE A 47 -13.33 9.28 6.57
CA ILE A 47 -13.95 10.31 5.71
C ILE A 47 -15.47 10.29 5.84
N ILE A 48 -16.09 9.11 5.81
CA ILE A 48 -17.54 8.96 5.91
C ILE A 48 -18.00 9.50 7.27
N PRO A 49 -19.02 10.38 7.32
CA PRO A 49 -19.54 10.86 8.59
C PRO A 49 -20.21 9.70 9.33
N THR A 50 -19.69 9.37 10.52
CA THR A 50 -20.27 8.34 11.39
C THR A 50 -20.73 8.93 12.72
N PRO A 51 -21.67 8.29 13.44
CA PRO A 51 -22.08 8.76 14.76
C PRO A 51 -20.93 8.74 15.78
N SER A 52 -19.97 7.82 15.61
CA SER A 52 -18.75 7.79 16.42
C SER A 52 -17.98 9.09 16.32
N ASP A 53 -17.87 9.70 15.13
CA ASP A 53 -17.04 10.90 14.85
C ASP A 53 -17.22 12.02 15.88
N ALA A 54 -18.43 12.18 16.45
CA ALA A 54 -18.69 13.17 17.47
C ALA A 54 -17.81 12.98 18.72
N VAL A 55 -17.54 11.74 19.10
CA VAL A 55 -16.71 11.38 20.26
C VAL A 55 -15.23 11.64 19.95
N GLU A 56 -14.71 11.19 18.81
CA GLU A 56 -13.29 11.42 18.48
C GLU A 56 -13.01 12.91 18.23
N VAL A 57 -13.91 13.61 17.53
CA VAL A 57 -13.78 15.06 17.27
C VAL A 57 -13.89 15.87 18.56
N ALA A 58 -14.76 15.49 19.50
CA ALA A 58 -14.83 16.15 20.80
C ALA A 58 -13.56 15.93 21.63
N ALA A 59 -12.99 14.72 21.63
CA ALA A 59 -11.73 14.42 22.30
C ALA A 59 -10.56 15.20 21.69
N LEU A 60 -10.46 15.23 20.36
CA LEU A 60 -9.48 16.04 19.62
C LEU A 60 -9.66 17.53 19.90
N SER A 61 -10.90 18.02 19.98
CA SER A 61 -11.19 19.42 20.28
C SER A 61 -10.61 19.83 21.63
N GLY A 62 -10.78 19.01 22.68
CA GLY A 62 -10.19 19.28 24.00
C GLY A 62 -8.65 19.40 23.96
N PHE A 63 -8.00 18.57 23.14
CA PHE A 63 -6.56 18.67 22.90
C PHE A 63 -6.17 19.98 22.20
N PHE A 64 -6.92 20.39 21.16
CA PHE A 64 -6.69 21.65 20.47
C PHE A 64 -6.95 22.89 21.35
N THR A 65 -7.99 22.87 22.18
CA THR A 65 -8.26 23.93 23.16
C THR A 65 -7.06 24.11 24.11
N GLY A 66 -6.50 23.01 24.62
CA GLY A 66 -5.38 23.07 25.57
C GLY A 66 -4.06 23.56 24.98
N ILE A 67 -3.80 23.28 23.70
CA ILE A 67 -2.53 23.66 23.04
C ILE A 67 -2.57 25.07 22.46
N PHE A 68 -3.68 25.44 21.83
CA PHE A 68 -3.77 26.67 21.04
C PHE A 68 -4.49 27.82 21.74
N ASP A 69 -5.00 27.60 22.96
CA ASP A 69 -5.76 28.59 23.75
C ASP A 69 -6.89 29.25 22.94
N ILE A 70 -7.64 28.42 22.21
CA ILE A 70 -8.75 28.84 21.35
C ILE A 70 -10.08 28.44 21.98
N SER A 71 -11.15 29.14 21.61
CA SER A 71 -12.50 28.79 22.06
C SER A 71 -12.90 27.38 21.63
N PHE A 72 -13.72 26.71 22.44
CA PHE A 72 -14.15 25.33 22.16
C PHE A 72 -14.86 25.18 20.80
N GLY A 73 -15.61 26.20 20.38
CA GLY A 73 -16.24 26.21 19.06
C GLY A 73 -15.22 26.24 17.92
N ALA A 74 -14.16 27.03 18.04
CA ALA A 74 -13.08 27.04 17.06
C ALA A 74 -12.29 25.73 17.07
N SER A 75 -11.98 25.17 18.23
CA SER A 75 -11.25 23.90 18.34
C SER A 75 -12.01 22.72 17.76
N LEU A 76 -13.35 22.71 17.84
CA LEU A 76 -14.18 21.69 17.17
C LEU A 76 -13.99 21.71 15.65
N ILE A 77 -13.93 22.90 15.05
CA ILE A 77 -13.70 23.04 13.60
C ILE A 77 -12.31 22.53 13.24
N TYR A 78 -11.27 22.92 13.98
CA TYR A 78 -9.91 22.44 13.75
C TYR A 78 -9.80 20.92 13.93
N ALA A 79 -10.42 20.36 14.97
CA ALA A 79 -10.46 18.93 15.23
C ALA A 79 -11.13 18.17 14.08
N LEU A 80 -12.27 18.66 13.59
CA LEU A 80 -12.99 18.03 12.48
C LEU A 80 -12.18 18.08 11.18
N VAL A 81 -11.60 19.24 10.85
CA VAL A 81 -10.76 19.40 9.66
C VAL A 81 -9.54 18.49 9.74
N PHE A 82 -8.86 18.46 10.89
CA PHE A 82 -7.69 17.62 11.10
C PHE A 82 -8.03 16.12 11.00
N TYR A 83 -9.12 15.69 11.64
CA TYR A 83 -9.58 14.31 11.61
C TYR A 83 -9.89 13.85 10.17
N LYS A 84 -10.64 14.65 9.40
CA LYS A 84 -10.94 14.33 8.00
C LYS A 84 -9.69 14.40 7.11
N ALA A 85 -8.76 15.32 7.38
CA ALA A 85 -7.49 15.39 6.66
C ALA A 85 -6.64 14.12 6.84
N ILE A 86 -6.62 13.53 8.04
CA ILE A 86 -5.99 12.22 8.28
C ILE A 86 -6.63 11.14 7.40
N GLY A 87 -7.96 11.08 7.35
CA GLY A 87 -8.67 10.13 6.50
C GLY A 87 -8.28 10.23 5.03
N VAL A 88 -8.22 11.46 4.50
CA VAL A 88 -7.79 11.73 3.12
C VAL A 88 -6.32 11.34 2.89
N ALA A 89 -5.44 11.62 3.84
CA ALA A 89 -4.02 11.23 3.74
C ALA A 89 -3.85 9.70 3.69
N LEU A 90 -4.57 8.97 4.55
CA LEU A 90 -4.54 7.50 4.58
C LEU A 90 -5.11 6.89 3.30
N LEU A 91 -6.23 7.41 2.81
CA LEU A 91 -6.80 6.98 1.53
C LEU A 91 -5.83 7.22 0.37
N SER A 92 -5.19 8.39 0.34
CA SER A 92 -4.21 8.72 -0.69
C SER A 92 -3.00 7.79 -0.66
N ALA A 93 -2.49 7.46 0.54
CA ALA A 93 -1.43 6.49 0.71
C ALA A 93 -1.86 5.09 0.22
N GLY A 94 -3.06 4.63 0.59
CA GLY A 94 -3.62 3.36 0.12
C GLY A 94 -3.73 3.28 -1.40
N LEU A 95 -4.19 4.35 -2.05
CA LEU A 95 -4.28 4.45 -3.51
C LEU A 95 -2.91 4.43 -4.19
N LEU A 96 -1.91 5.12 -3.63
CA LEU A 96 -0.54 5.10 -4.17
C LEU A 96 0.05 3.69 -4.13
N PHE A 97 -0.08 2.98 -3.00
CA PHE A 97 0.37 1.59 -2.90
C PHE A 97 -0.42 0.68 -3.84
N GLY A 98 -1.74 0.86 -3.94
CA GLY A 98 -2.59 0.15 -4.89
C GLY A 98 -2.13 0.34 -6.34
N GLY A 99 -1.80 1.57 -6.73
CA GLY A 99 -1.29 1.89 -8.07
C GLY A 99 0.04 1.21 -8.38
N ILE A 100 0.96 1.15 -7.42
CA ILE A 100 2.24 0.43 -7.56
C ILE A 100 2.00 -1.06 -7.81
N ILE A 101 1.06 -1.66 -7.07
CA ILE A 101 0.71 -3.09 -7.22
C ILE A 101 0.10 -3.36 -8.59
N VAL A 102 -0.86 -2.53 -9.02
CA VAL A 102 -1.50 -2.65 -10.34
C VAL A 102 -0.47 -2.52 -11.46
N ARG A 103 0.44 -1.54 -11.36
CA ARG A 103 1.53 -1.35 -12.33
C ARG A 103 2.41 -2.60 -12.42
N ALA A 104 2.85 -3.15 -11.28
CA ALA A 104 3.67 -4.35 -11.26
C ALA A 104 2.94 -5.57 -11.88
N ALA A 105 1.64 -5.69 -11.63
CA ALA A 105 0.81 -6.75 -12.22
C ALA A 105 0.67 -6.59 -13.74
N ILE A 106 0.52 -5.35 -14.24
CA ILE A 106 0.46 -5.05 -15.68
C ILE A 106 1.81 -5.37 -16.34
N GLU A 107 2.92 -4.87 -15.79
CA GLU A 107 4.26 -5.09 -16.34
C GLU A 107 4.57 -6.59 -16.49
N LYS A 108 4.18 -7.40 -15.49
CA LYS A 108 4.31 -8.85 -15.56
C LYS A 108 3.48 -9.47 -16.69
N ARG A 109 2.19 -9.09 -16.80
CA ARG A 109 1.30 -9.61 -17.85
C ARG A 109 1.76 -9.22 -19.26
N VAL A 110 2.24 -8.00 -19.43
CA VAL A 110 2.76 -7.53 -20.72
C VAL A 110 4.04 -8.29 -21.09
N GLY A 111 4.95 -8.49 -20.13
CA GLY A 111 6.15 -9.31 -20.34
C GLY A 111 5.81 -10.74 -20.79
N ASP A 112 4.91 -11.40 -20.07
CA ASP A 112 4.46 -12.77 -20.40
C ASP A 112 3.79 -12.83 -21.79
N LEU A 113 3.07 -11.77 -22.20
CA LEU A 113 2.43 -11.71 -23.52
C LEU A 113 3.46 -11.54 -24.65
N VAL A 114 4.46 -10.67 -24.45
CA VAL A 114 5.52 -10.42 -25.44
C VAL A 114 6.38 -11.67 -25.65
N ASP A 115 6.67 -12.41 -24.60
CA ASP A 115 7.45 -13.65 -24.70
C ASP A 115 6.69 -14.73 -25.49
N ARG A 116 5.37 -14.84 -25.29
CA ARG A 116 4.51 -15.76 -26.05
C ARG A 116 4.41 -15.44 -27.54
N ILE A 117 4.50 -14.17 -27.93
CA ILE A 117 4.42 -13.75 -29.34
C ILE A 117 5.74 -14.03 -30.08
N LYS A 118 6.87 -14.11 -29.36
CA LYS A 118 8.20 -14.38 -29.94
C LYS A 118 8.55 -15.86 -30.07
N THR A 119 7.72 -16.76 -29.52
CA THR A 119 7.92 -18.22 -29.57
C THR A 119 7.01 -18.83 -30.62
#